data_AF-A0AAU4C9V0-F1
#
_entry.id   AF-A0AAU4C9V0-F1
#
_cell.length_a   1.000
_cell.length_b   1.000
_cell.length_c   1.000
_cell.angle_alpha   90.00
_cell.angle_beta   90.00
_cell.angle_gamma   90.00
#
_symmetry.space_group_name_H-M   'P 1'
#
loop_
_entity.id
_entity.type
_entity.pdbx_description
1 polymer ?
#
loop_
_entity_poly.entity_id
_entity_poly.type
_entity_poly.pdbx_seq_one_letter_code
_entity_poly.pdbx_strand_id
1 'polypeptide(L)'
;MSVHGDSEALTIEGAGSAESLVDPALFAGRTLELKNNANVAQTWSSVGATPFVVGGANVATLTIPVGEARRVYSNGTRWVLVSGSGSRPFFAATAVTDASGNATFAFPAGLFSAAPVLDVAIQFAAGSNPIDYRATTLTATSAVVNVRQSPTLVVLSLSVLGVAAPIAGVTVHAIATPAGATP
;
A
#
# COMPACT_ATOMS: atom_id res chain seq x y z
N MET A 1 6.05 -21.56 24.15
CA MET A 1 5.91 -20.30 24.90
C MET A 1 4.56 -20.33 25.60
N SER A 2 4.51 -20.08 26.91
CA SER A 2 3.27 -20.20 27.73
C SER A 2 2.48 -18.90 27.65
N VAL A 3 1.21 -18.97 27.23
CA VAL A 3 0.34 -17.80 27.05
C VAL A 3 -0.33 -17.50 28.41
N HIS A 4 -0.03 -16.33 28.98
CA HIS A 4 -0.68 -15.86 30.22
C HIS A 4 -2.08 -15.37 29.90
N GLY A 5 -3.07 -15.93 30.60
CA GLY A 5 -4.47 -15.61 30.44
C GLY A 5 -4.85 -14.35 31.21
N ASP A 6 -4.60 -13.18 30.61
CA ASP A 6 -5.17 -11.92 31.11
C ASP A 6 -6.11 -11.31 30.06
N SER A 7 -7.29 -10.92 30.49
CA SER A 7 -8.48 -10.77 29.65
C SER A 7 -8.59 -9.46 28.86
N GLU A 8 -7.54 -8.65 28.77
CA GLU A 8 -7.60 -7.32 28.11
C GLU A 8 -6.28 -6.89 27.44
N ALA A 9 -5.23 -7.72 27.48
CA ALA A 9 -3.91 -7.36 26.96
C ALA A 9 -3.73 -7.81 25.50
N LEU A 10 -3.26 -6.89 24.66
CA LEU A 10 -2.71 -7.20 23.36
C LEU A 10 -1.45 -8.07 23.54
N THR A 11 -1.51 -9.34 23.15
CA THR A 11 -0.33 -10.22 23.17
C THR A 11 0.44 -10.06 21.86
N ILE A 12 1.74 -9.77 21.98
CA ILE A 12 2.66 -9.68 20.84
C ILE A 12 3.37 -11.03 20.69
N GLU A 13 3.10 -11.73 19.59
CA GLU A 13 3.74 -13.00 19.23
C GLU A 13 4.75 -12.75 18.13
N GLY A 14 6.03 -13.04 18.37
CA GLY A 14 7.11 -12.77 17.42
C GLY A 14 7.70 -14.06 16.88
N ALA A 15 7.62 -14.28 15.57
CA ALA A 15 8.10 -15.51 14.93
C ALA A 15 9.42 -15.30 14.17
N GLY A 16 10.37 -16.21 14.37
CA GLY A 16 11.61 -16.34 13.58
C GLY A 16 11.56 -17.43 12.50
N SER A 17 10.52 -18.26 12.53
CA SER A 17 10.24 -19.38 11.62
C SER A 17 8.73 -19.61 11.52
N ALA A 18 8.29 -20.57 10.69
CA ALA A 18 6.87 -20.91 10.61
C ALA A 18 6.30 -21.28 11.98
N GLU A 19 5.13 -20.75 12.32
CA GLU A 19 4.51 -20.92 13.64
C GLU A 19 3.06 -21.38 13.55
N SER A 20 2.54 -21.89 14.66
CA SER A 20 1.16 -22.32 14.79
C SER A 20 0.50 -21.63 15.97
N LEU A 21 -0.58 -20.91 15.70
CA LEU A 21 -1.43 -20.32 16.73
C LEU A 21 -2.28 -21.40 17.39
N VAL A 22 -2.54 -21.16 18.67
CA VAL A 22 -3.47 -21.96 19.46
C VAL A 22 -4.87 -21.91 18.84
N ASP A 23 -5.69 -22.92 19.16
CA ASP A 23 -7.08 -23.03 18.72
C ASP A 23 -7.85 -21.71 19.03
N PRO A 24 -8.45 -21.07 18.01
CA PRO A 24 -9.23 -19.85 18.21
C PRO A 24 -10.39 -20.04 19.19
N ALA A 25 -10.97 -21.24 19.32
CA ALA A 25 -12.06 -21.52 20.26
C ALA A 25 -11.65 -21.29 21.72
N LEU A 26 -10.38 -21.53 22.06
CA LEU A 26 -9.83 -21.30 23.41
C LEU A 26 -9.57 -19.82 23.70
N PHE A 27 -9.57 -18.98 22.66
CA PHE A 27 -9.26 -17.55 22.73
C PHE A 27 -10.40 -16.68 22.19
N ALA A 28 -11.65 -17.15 22.22
CA ALA A 28 -12.80 -16.40 21.71
C ALA A 28 -12.86 -14.97 22.29
N GLY A 29 -13.02 -13.97 21.41
CA GLY A 29 -13.08 -12.56 21.81
C GLY A 29 -11.72 -11.87 22.00
N ARG A 30 -10.59 -12.55 21.72
CA ARG A 30 -9.24 -12.01 21.94
C ARG A 30 -8.60 -11.45 20.68
N THR A 31 -7.71 -10.47 20.82
CA THR A 31 -6.87 -9.95 19.73
C THR A 31 -5.39 -10.20 20.01
N LEU A 32 -4.67 -10.67 18.99
CA LEU A 32 -3.22 -10.88 19.01
C LEU A 32 -2.56 -9.97 17.96
N GLU A 33 -1.34 -9.52 18.22
CA GLU A 33 -0.46 -8.91 17.22
C GLU A 33 0.67 -9.87 16.89
N LEU A 34 0.68 -10.34 15.64
CA LEU A 34 1.66 -11.28 15.12
C LEU A 34 2.75 -10.48 14.41
N LYS A 35 4.00 -10.60 14.85
CA LYS A 35 5.16 -9.93 14.28
C LYS A 35 6.08 -10.91 13.59
N ASN A 36 6.56 -10.52 12.41
CA ASN A 36 7.63 -11.24 11.75
C ASN A 36 8.99 -10.64 12.13
N ASN A 37 9.77 -11.38 12.93
CA ASN A 37 11.11 -10.99 13.35
C ASN A 37 12.22 -11.59 12.47
N ALA A 38 11.87 -12.35 11.44
CA ALA A 38 12.81 -12.98 10.53
C ALA A 38 13.16 -12.08 9.34
N ASN A 39 14.21 -12.45 8.63
CA ASN A 39 14.62 -11.84 7.35
C ASN A 39 13.93 -12.47 6.13
N VAL A 40 12.92 -13.32 6.34
CA VAL A 40 12.07 -13.93 5.31
C VAL A 40 10.60 -13.88 5.73
N ALA A 41 9.66 -13.97 4.79
CA ALA A 41 8.23 -14.00 5.10
C ALA A 41 7.89 -15.22 5.98
N GLN A 42 7.04 -15.02 6.99
CA GLN A 42 6.66 -16.07 7.92
C GLN A 42 5.22 -16.52 7.72
N THR A 43 5.03 -17.82 7.75
CA THR A 43 3.71 -18.46 7.57
C THR A 43 3.21 -18.95 8.91
N TRP A 44 2.01 -18.49 9.27
CA TRP A 44 1.31 -18.89 10.47
C TRP A 44 0.20 -19.88 10.11
N SER A 45 0.08 -20.91 10.92
CA SER A 45 -0.96 -21.94 10.87
C SER A 45 -1.80 -21.91 12.14
N SER A 46 -2.89 -22.67 12.19
CA SER A 46 -3.65 -22.93 13.42
C SER A 46 -4.53 -24.16 13.23
N VAL A 47 -5.35 -24.51 14.21
CA VAL A 47 -6.20 -25.71 14.21
C VAL A 47 -7.33 -25.60 13.19
N GLY A 48 -7.41 -26.57 12.29
CA GLY A 48 -8.46 -26.68 11.27
C GLY A 48 -7.95 -26.43 9.84
N ALA A 49 -8.77 -26.75 8.84
CA ALA A 49 -8.38 -26.64 7.43
C ALA A 49 -8.33 -25.19 6.90
N THR A 50 -9.17 -24.31 7.47
CA THR A 50 -9.21 -22.87 7.12
C THR A 50 -9.38 -22.01 8.38
N PRO A 51 -8.35 -21.95 9.23
CA PRO A 51 -8.47 -21.34 10.55
C PRO A 51 -8.44 -19.81 10.52
N PHE A 52 -8.10 -19.18 9.39
CA PHE A 52 -8.00 -17.73 9.26
C PHE A 52 -9.09 -17.15 8.36
N VAL A 53 -9.49 -15.91 8.64
CA VAL A 53 -10.32 -15.11 7.73
C VAL A 53 -9.54 -13.87 7.30
N VAL A 54 -9.26 -13.74 6.01
CA VAL A 54 -8.48 -12.62 5.42
C VAL A 54 -9.31 -11.97 4.32
N GLY A 55 -9.65 -10.68 4.48
CA GLY A 55 -10.48 -9.97 3.49
C GLY A 55 -11.83 -10.64 3.24
N GLY A 56 -12.39 -11.33 4.24
CA GLY A 56 -13.64 -12.08 4.13
C GLY A 56 -13.51 -13.52 3.60
N ALA A 57 -12.33 -13.94 3.13
CA ALA A 57 -12.08 -15.31 2.66
C ALA A 57 -11.49 -16.19 3.76
N ASN A 58 -11.96 -17.45 3.85
CA ASN A 58 -11.40 -18.45 4.75
C ASN A 58 -10.13 -19.06 4.15
N VAL A 59 -9.01 -19.02 4.86
CA VAL A 59 -7.70 -19.48 4.35
C VAL A 59 -7.02 -20.42 5.34
N ALA A 60 -6.17 -21.31 4.81
CA ALA A 60 -5.46 -22.33 5.58
C ALA A 60 -4.29 -21.76 6.40
N THR A 61 -3.65 -20.72 5.89
CA THR A 61 -2.47 -20.09 6.49
C THR A 61 -2.52 -18.57 6.36
N LEU A 62 -1.81 -17.89 7.25
CA LEU A 62 -1.61 -16.44 7.22
C LEU A 62 -0.12 -16.15 7.02
N THR A 63 0.23 -15.50 5.92
CA THR A 63 1.62 -15.07 5.67
C THR A 63 1.84 -13.62 6.09
N ILE A 64 2.89 -13.39 6.87
CA ILE A 64 3.33 -12.07 7.33
C ILE A 64 4.66 -11.74 6.65
N PRO A 65 4.74 -10.69 5.81
CA PRO A 65 5.99 -10.30 5.15
C PRO A 65 7.08 -9.86 6.14
N VAL A 66 8.31 -9.71 5.66
CA VAL A 66 9.45 -9.26 6.49
C VAL A 66 9.18 -7.87 7.07
N GLY A 67 9.45 -7.68 8.36
CA GLY A 67 9.31 -6.38 9.04
C GLY A 67 7.86 -5.94 9.28
N GLU A 68 6.89 -6.79 8.97
CA GLU A 68 5.46 -6.50 9.11
C GLU A 68 4.87 -7.07 10.40
N ALA A 69 3.75 -6.47 10.81
CA ALA A 69 2.91 -6.97 11.89
C ALA A 69 1.45 -7.06 11.43
N ARG A 70 0.75 -8.10 11.87
CA ARG A 70 -0.68 -8.32 11.56
C ARG A 70 -1.45 -8.55 12.85
N ARG A 71 -2.59 -7.89 12.99
CA ARG A 71 -3.50 -8.15 14.12
C ARG A 71 -4.57 -9.14 13.73
N VAL A 72 -4.82 -10.13 14.58
CA VAL A 72 -5.88 -11.12 14.40
C VAL A 72 -6.79 -11.12 15.62
N TYR A 73 -8.09 -11.26 15.40
CA TYR A 73 -9.12 -11.38 16.42
C TYR A 73 -9.74 -12.77 16.34
N SER A 74 -9.82 -13.49 17.45
CA SER A 74 -10.56 -14.75 17.47
C SER A 74 -12.05 -14.49 17.62
N ASN A 75 -12.84 -14.96 16.66
CA ASN A 75 -14.30 -14.98 16.76
C ASN A 75 -14.85 -16.25 17.46
N GLY A 76 -13.98 -17.05 18.08
CA GLY A 76 -14.34 -18.33 18.72
C GLY A 76 -14.41 -19.52 17.77
N THR A 77 -14.15 -19.32 16.47
CA THR A 77 -14.07 -20.42 15.48
C THR A 77 -12.87 -20.24 14.55
N ARG A 78 -12.47 -19.00 14.28
CA ARG A 78 -11.37 -18.62 13.39
C ARG A 78 -10.65 -17.39 13.92
N TRP A 79 -9.40 -17.26 13.50
CA TRP A 79 -8.61 -16.04 13.61
C TRP A 79 -8.95 -15.09 12.45
N VAL A 80 -9.74 -14.06 12.74
CA VAL A 80 -10.14 -13.03 11.79
C VAL A 80 -9.07 -11.95 11.72
N LEU A 81 -8.50 -11.71 10.56
CA LEU A 81 -7.53 -10.65 10.37
C LEU A 81 -8.21 -9.28 10.60
N VAL A 82 -7.76 -8.57 11.64
CA VAL A 82 -8.21 -7.22 11.94
C VAL A 82 -7.48 -6.28 11.00
N SER A 83 -8.24 -5.69 10.09
CA SER A 83 -7.73 -4.68 9.16
C SER A 83 -7.66 -3.33 9.90
N GLY A 84 -6.64 -3.14 10.75
CA GLY A 84 -6.46 -1.92 11.55
C GLY A 84 -4.98 -1.53 11.68
N SER A 85 -4.65 -0.32 11.20
CA SER A 85 -3.36 0.36 11.03
C SER A 85 -2.17 -0.11 11.90
N GLY A 86 -1.11 -0.64 11.28
CA GLY A 86 0.16 -0.91 11.95
C GLY A 86 1.38 -0.92 11.01
N SER A 87 1.22 -1.43 9.80
CA SER A 87 2.02 -1.06 8.63
C SER A 87 1.07 -1.17 7.44
N ARG A 88 0.65 -0.02 6.92
CA ARG A 88 -0.13 0.00 5.69
C ARG A 88 0.89 0.01 4.58
N PRO A 89 0.86 -0.94 3.63
CA PRO A 89 1.80 -0.91 2.52
C PRO A 89 1.64 0.43 1.79
N PHE A 90 2.68 1.23 1.78
CA PHE A 90 2.72 2.50 1.07
C PHE A 90 3.96 2.54 0.19
N PHE A 91 3.85 3.25 -0.92
CA PHE A 91 4.97 3.52 -1.80
C PHE A 91 5.15 5.04 -1.88
N ALA A 92 6.38 5.51 -1.75
CA ALA A 92 6.72 6.91 -1.95
C ALA A 92 7.96 6.98 -2.84
N ALA A 93 7.88 7.71 -3.94
CA ALA A 93 9.00 7.92 -4.83
C ALA A 93 8.86 9.21 -5.64
N THR A 94 9.96 9.58 -6.30
CA THR A 94 9.99 10.64 -7.30
C THR A 94 10.38 10.08 -8.65
N ALA A 95 9.79 10.62 -9.72
CA ALA A 95 10.19 10.35 -11.09
C ALA A 95 10.22 11.64 -11.91
N VAL A 96 11.05 11.69 -12.93
CA VAL A 96 11.16 12.85 -13.84
C VAL A 96 10.44 12.51 -15.14
N THR A 97 9.67 13.47 -15.67
CA THR A 97 8.93 13.26 -16.92
C THR A 97 9.84 13.12 -18.13
N ASP A 98 9.53 12.16 -18.99
CA ASP A 98 10.20 11.94 -20.27
C ASP A 98 9.75 12.95 -21.37
N ALA A 99 10.23 12.75 -22.60
CA ALA A 99 9.85 13.58 -23.76
C ALA A 99 8.35 13.57 -24.09
N SER A 100 7.62 12.54 -23.65
CA SER A 100 6.16 12.42 -23.80
C SER A 100 5.41 12.96 -22.57
N GLY A 101 6.11 13.58 -21.63
CA GLY A 101 5.56 14.13 -20.40
C GLY A 101 5.21 13.08 -19.35
N ASN A 102 5.69 11.83 -19.50
CA ASN A 102 5.32 10.73 -18.61
C ASN A 102 6.37 10.53 -17.50
N ALA A 103 5.90 10.50 -16.26
CA ALA A 103 6.63 10.02 -15.10
C ALA A 103 6.09 8.63 -14.72
N THR A 104 6.95 7.61 -14.75
CA THR A 104 6.57 6.22 -14.48
C THR A 104 7.04 5.78 -13.10
N PHE A 105 6.14 5.17 -12.34
CA PHE A 105 6.38 4.61 -11.02
C PHE A 105 6.14 3.10 -11.08
N ALA A 106 7.17 2.31 -10.76
CA ALA A 106 7.05 0.87 -10.63
C ALA A 106 6.85 0.52 -9.15
N PHE A 107 5.74 -0.16 -8.84
CA PHE A 107 5.47 -0.64 -7.50
C PHE A 107 6.14 -2.00 -7.30
N PRO A 108 6.74 -2.27 -6.14
CA PRO A 108 7.22 -3.60 -5.78
C PRO A 108 6.11 -4.65 -5.97
N ALA A 109 6.46 -5.79 -6.56
CA ALA A 109 5.50 -6.86 -6.80
C ALA A 109 4.88 -7.33 -5.47
N GLY A 110 3.55 -7.46 -5.45
CA GLY A 110 2.80 -7.87 -4.26
C GLY A 110 2.59 -6.77 -3.20
N LEU A 111 3.09 -5.54 -3.42
CA LEU A 111 2.84 -4.41 -2.51
C LEU A 111 1.36 -4.03 -2.48
N PHE A 112 0.71 -4.01 -3.65
CA PHE A 112 -0.71 -3.76 -3.79
C PHE A 112 -1.40 -4.98 -4.44
N SER A 113 -2.57 -5.35 -3.92
CA SER A 113 -3.41 -6.42 -4.50
C SER A 113 -4.35 -5.93 -5.59
N ALA A 114 -4.52 -4.60 -5.70
CA ALA A 114 -5.34 -3.90 -6.69
C ALA A 114 -4.72 -2.52 -6.96
N ALA A 115 -5.30 -1.75 -7.88
CA ALA A 115 -4.90 -0.36 -8.11
C ALA A 115 -4.98 0.46 -6.79
N PRO A 116 -3.89 1.11 -6.36
CA PRO A 116 -3.87 1.91 -5.15
C PRO A 116 -4.55 3.27 -5.36
N VAL A 117 -4.79 4.02 -4.28
CA VAL A 117 -5.01 5.47 -4.31
C VAL A 117 -3.66 6.14 -4.49
N LEU A 118 -3.55 7.00 -5.49
CA LEU A 118 -2.34 7.73 -5.83
C LEU A 118 -2.53 9.21 -5.47
N ASP A 119 -1.70 9.71 -4.55
CA ASP A 119 -1.51 11.12 -4.31
C ASP A 119 -0.27 11.59 -5.08
N VAL A 120 -0.39 12.74 -5.74
CA VAL A 120 0.62 13.25 -6.68
C VAL A 120 0.83 14.72 -6.42
N ALA A 121 2.10 15.08 -6.23
CA ALA A 121 2.55 16.45 -6.21
C ALA A 121 3.58 16.67 -7.32
N ILE A 122 3.60 17.86 -7.89
CA ILE A 122 4.54 18.20 -8.96
C ILE A 122 5.46 19.32 -8.48
N GLN A 123 6.76 19.15 -8.68
CA GLN A 123 7.76 20.15 -8.39
C GLN A 123 8.19 20.83 -9.68
N PHE A 124 8.04 22.15 -9.70
CA PHE A 124 8.31 22.98 -10.88
C PHE A 124 9.62 23.73 -10.74
N ALA A 125 10.37 23.83 -11.84
CA ALA A 125 11.48 24.77 -11.96
C ALA A 125 10.96 26.15 -12.36
N ALA A 126 11.71 27.20 -12.03
CA ALA A 126 11.38 28.56 -12.48
C ALA A 126 11.21 28.60 -14.01
N GLY A 127 10.07 29.10 -14.49
CA GLY A 127 9.74 29.18 -15.92
C GLY A 127 9.00 27.96 -16.49
N SER A 128 8.79 26.90 -15.73
CA SER A 128 7.86 25.83 -16.11
C SER A 128 6.43 26.19 -15.69
N ASN A 129 5.50 26.23 -16.65
CA ASN A 129 4.08 26.54 -16.43
C ASN A 129 3.17 25.33 -16.74
N PRO A 130 3.33 24.20 -16.04
CA PRO A 130 2.40 23.09 -16.15
C PRO A 130 1.03 23.51 -15.62
N ILE A 131 0.02 23.08 -16.36
CA ILE A 131 -1.38 23.45 -16.13
C ILE A 131 -2.23 22.27 -15.67
N ASP A 132 -1.77 21.04 -15.92
CA ASP A 132 -2.50 19.83 -15.62
C ASP A 132 -1.54 18.64 -15.47
N TYR A 133 -1.92 17.69 -14.63
CA TYR A 133 -1.32 16.37 -14.55
C TYR A 133 -2.42 15.32 -14.41
N ARG A 134 -2.23 14.17 -15.05
CA ARG A 134 -3.19 13.07 -15.03
C ARG A 134 -2.49 11.75 -14.82
N ALA A 135 -3.00 10.93 -13.92
CA ALA A 135 -2.66 9.51 -13.91
C ALA A 135 -3.28 8.86 -15.16
N THR A 136 -2.45 8.47 -16.12
CA THR A 136 -2.89 7.86 -17.39
C THR A 136 -2.95 6.34 -17.31
N THR A 137 -2.17 5.75 -16.40
CA THR A 137 -2.22 4.33 -16.06
C THR A 137 -2.11 4.18 -14.55
N LEU A 138 -2.94 3.32 -13.97
CA LEU A 138 -2.88 2.98 -12.54
C LEU A 138 -3.28 1.52 -12.35
N THR A 139 -2.31 0.71 -11.93
CA THR A 139 -2.47 -0.73 -11.69
C THR A 139 -1.87 -1.11 -10.33
N ALA A 140 -1.96 -2.38 -9.96
CA ALA A 140 -1.32 -2.90 -8.76
C ALA A 140 0.23 -2.88 -8.82
N THR A 141 0.81 -2.74 -10.01
CA THR A 141 2.27 -2.85 -10.22
C THR A 141 2.90 -1.60 -10.83
N SER A 142 2.12 -0.67 -11.36
CA SER A 142 2.66 0.61 -11.83
C SER A 142 1.63 1.74 -11.86
N ALA A 143 2.16 2.97 -11.83
CA ALA A 143 1.42 4.16 -12.19
C ALA A 143 2.21 4.99 -13.22
N VAL A 144 1.49 5.68 -14.10
CA VAL A 144 2.06 6.65 -15.02
C VAL A 144 1.33 7.97 -14.84
N VAL A 145 2.07 9.03 -14.56
CA VAL A 145 1.56 10.40 -14.47
C VAL A 145 2.03 11.17 -15.70
N ASN A 146 1.10 11.67 -16.50
CA ASN A 146 1.38 12.57 -17.60
C ASN A 146 1.23 14.03 -17.15
N VAL A 147 2.28 14.83 -17.32
CA VAL A 147 2.29 16.26 -16.99
C VAL A 147 2.28 17.08 -18.28
N ARG A 148 1.45 18.13 -18.31
CA ARG A 148 1.26 18.98 -19.49
C ARG A 148 1.37 20.46 -19.14
N GLN A 149 1.86 21.24 -20.09
CA GLN A 149 1.94 22.70 -20.04
C GLN A 149 1.15 23.35 -21.16
N SER A 150 0.65 24.55 -20.94
CA SER A 150 0.17 25.40 -22.03
C SER A 150 1.28 26.38 -22.40
N PRO A 151 1.84 26.29 -23.62
CA PRO A 151 2.80 27.29 -24.05
C PRO A 151 2.07 28.63 -24.24
N THR A 152 2.69 29.72 -23.77
CA THR A 152 2.24 31.07 -24.12
C THR A 152 2.69 31.37 -25.54
N LEU A 153 1.75 31.66 -26.43
CA LEU A 153 2.02 32.07 -27.80
C LEU A 153 1.79 33.59 -27.91
N VAL A 154 2.67 34.30 -28.62
CA VAL A 154 2.45 35.70 -28.97
C VAL A 154 2.23 35.82 -30.47
N VAL A 155 1.03 36.25 -30.87
CA VAL A 155 0.68 36.48 -32.27
C VAL A 155 0.34 37.96 -32.41
N LEU A 156 1.14 38.70 -33.18
CA LEU A 156 0.92 40.14 -33.42
C LEU A 156 0.75 40.94 -32.10
N SER A 157 1.61 40.66 -31.11
CA SER A 157 1.58 41.27 -29.77
C SER A 157 0.38 40.89 -28.90
N LEU A 158 -0.46 39.94 -29.31
CA LEU A 158 -1.51 39.33 -28.48
C LEU A 158 -0.99 38.05 -27.85
N SER A 159 -1.12 37.93 -26.52
CA SER A 159 -0.82 36.70 -25.79
C SER A 159 -2.01 35.74 -25.88
N VAL A 160 -1.77 34.53 -26.40
CA VAL A 160 -2.76 33.47 -26.55
C VAL A 160 -2.28 32.22 -25.82
N LEU A 161 -3.19 31.54 -25.11
CA LEU A 161 -2.90 30.24 -24.50
C LEU A 161 -2.88 29.16 -25.57
N GLY A 162 -1.74 28.49 -25.73
CA GLY A 162 -1.61 27.34 -26.62
C GLY A 162 -2.27 26.08 -26.06
N VAL A 163 -2.58 25.14 -26.96
CA VAL A 163 -3.08 23.81 -26.61
C VAL A 163 -2.09 23.10 -25.70
N ALA A 164 -2.60 22.41 -24.68
CA ALA A 164 -1.80 21.67 -23.72
C ALA A 164 -0.85 20.68 -24.42
N ALA A 165 0.45 20.80 -24.18
CA ALA A 165 1.50 19.93 -24.72
C ALA A 165 2.22 19.21 -23.58
N PRO A 166 2.80 18.02 -23.81
CA PRO A 166 3.62 17.34 -22.82
C PRO A 166 4.82 18.19 -22.38
N ILE A 167 5.22 18.06 -21.11
CA ILE A 167 6.41 18.72 -20.57
C ILE A 167 7.41 17.70 -20.04
N ALA A 168 8.63 17.73 -20.56
CA ALA A 168 9.75 16.90 -20.11
C ALA A 168 10.53 17.57 -18.97
N GLY A 169 11.22 16.77 -18.16
CA GLY A 169 12.12 17.28 -17.13
C GLY A 169 11.43 17.77 -15.85
N VAL A 170 10.15 17.48 -15.67
CA VAL A 170 9.40 17.85 -14.46
C VAL A 170 9.49 16.74 -13.42
N THR A 171 9.81 17.09 -12.18
CA THR A 171 9.84 16.13 -11.07
C THR A 171 8.44 15.92 -10.50
N VAL A 172 8.00 14.67 -10.50
CA VAL A 172 6.72 14.22 -9.95
C VAL A 172 7.00 13.45 -8.66
N HIS A 173 6.34 13.82 -7.59
CA HIS A 173 6.31 13.12 -6.30
C HIS A 173 5.02 12.30 -6.25
N ALA A 174 5.13 11.03 -5.90
CA ALA A 174 3.99 10.14 -5.82
C ALA A 174 3.98 9.40 -4.48
N ILE A 175 2.80 9.36 -3.86
CA ILE A 175 2.49 8.50 -2.71
C ILE A 175 1.35 7.58 -3.13
N ALA A 176 1.55 6.27 -3.04
CA ALA A 176 0.51 5.28 -3.31
C ALA A 176 0.13 4.53 -2.02
N THR A 177 -1.18 4.38 -1.79
CA THR A 177 -1.76 3.67 -0.63
C THR A 177 -2.90 2.75 -1.06
N PRO A 178 -3.25 1.69 -0.32
CA PRO A 178 -4.28 0.75 -0.73
C PRO A 178 -5.67 1.42 -0.81
N ALA A 179 -6.49 1.04 -1.78
CA ALA A 179 -7.86 1.55 -1.89
C ALA A 179 -8.74 1.16 -0.68
N GLY A 180 -9.67 2.04 -0.30
CA GLY A 180 -10.47 1.87 0.93
C GLY A 180 -9.75 2.35 2.20
N ALA A 181 -8.56 2.92 2.04
CA ALA A 181 -7.85 3.60 3.10
C ALA A 181 -8.37 5.02 3.27
N THR A 182 -9.22 5.28 4.27
CA THR A 182 -9.38 6.66 4.74
C THR A 182 -8.06 7.11 5.41
N PRO A 183 -7.65 8.37 5.19
CA PRO A 183 -6.52 8.99 5.91
C PRO A 183 -6.78 9.06 7.42
#